data_AF-M5BR25-F1
#
_entry.id   AF-M5BR25-F1
#
_cell.length_a   1.000
_cell.length_b   1.000
_cell.length_c   1.000
_cell.angle_alpha   90.00
_cell.angle_beta   90.00
_cell.angle_gamma   90.00
#
_symmetry.space_group_name_H-M   'P 1'
#
loop_
_entity.id
_entity.type
_entity.pdbx_description
1 polymer ?
#
loop_
_entity_poly.entity_id
_entity_poly.type
_entity_poly.pdbx_seq_one_letter_code
_entity_poly.pdbx_strand_id
1 'polypeptide(L)'
;MPPVDRPKQDRYDYIVIGGGSGGSGTSRRAVKYGKKVALIEATTKPGGTCVNVGCVPKKIMWHAADTSERLRAAADYGFATATTANATTKPQFDWANFKLKRDAYIKKLNGIYDSNWNREGIEHIHGYGRLTGPNSVEIKFASL
;
A
#
# COMPACT_ATOMS: atom_id res chain seq x y z
N MET A 1 13.74 -5.97 24.22
CA MET A 1 13.85 -7.28 23.55
C MET A 1 15.29 -7.48 23.14
N PRO A 2 15.88 -8.66 23.36
CA PRO A 2 17.18 -8.98 22.83
C PRO A 2 17.16 -8.95 21.28
N PRO A 3 18.27 -8.59 20.62
CA PRO A 3 18.36 -8.58 19.17
C PRO A 3 18.03 -9.97 18.60
N VAL A 4 17.23 -10.01 17.54
CA VAL A 4 17.03 -11.24 16.77
C VAL A 4 18.22 -11.38 15.83
N ASP A 5 19.02 -12.42 15.99
CA ASP A 5 20.10 -12.73 15.05
C ASP A 5 19.54 -12.97 13.65
N ARG A 6 20.05 -12.27 12.64
CA ARG A 6 19.68 -12.56 11.24
C ARG A 6 20.02 -14.03 10.92
N PRO A 7 19.11 -14.79 10.31
CA PRO A 7 19.40 -16.19 9.98
C PRO A 7 20.57 -16.29 9.00
N LYS A 8 21.37 -17.35 9.14
CA LYS A 8 22.17 -17.84 8.01
C LYS A 8 21.16 -18.22 6.92
N GLN A 9 21.29 -17.59 5.76
CA GLN A 9 20.35 -17.65 4.63
C GLN A 9 19.87 -19.11 4.43
N ASP A 10 18.55 -19.31 4.29
CA ASP A 10 17.82 -20.58 4.03
C ASP A 10 16.96 -21.17 5.17
N ARG A 11 16.93 -20.55 6.37
CA ARG A 11 16.03 -20.98 7.46
C ARG A 11 15.37 -19.79 8.16
N TYR A 12 14.03 -19.84 8.23
CA TYR A 12 13.20 -18.83 8.88
C TYR A 12 12.24 -19.51 9.85
N ASP A 13 11.83 -18.79 10.89
CA ASP A 13 10.77 -19.24 11.79
C ASP A 13 9.39 -19.08 11.15
N TYR A 14 9.25 -18.12 10.24
CA TYR A 14 7.99 -17.82 9.58
C TYR A 14 8.21 -17.26 8.17
N ILE A 15 7.52 -17.85 7.19
CA ILE A 15 7.57 -17.43 5.79
C ILE A 15 6.18 -16.93 5.39
N VAL A 16 6.14 -15.75 4.77
CA VAL A 16 4.91 -15.13 4.29
C VAL A 16 5.01 -14.94 2.79
N ILE A 17 4.07 -15.51 2.04
CA ILE A 17 3.96 -15.32 0.60
C ILE A 17 2.86 -14.26 0.36
N GLY A 18 3.29 -13.08 -0.08
CA GLY A 18 2.46 -11.91 -0.36
C GLY A 18 2.64 -10.79 0.66
N GLY A 19 3.13 -9.63 0.21
CA GLY A 19 3.35 -8.40 0.99
C GLY A 19 2.13 -7.50 1.14
N GLY A 20 0.92 -8.08 1.08
CA GLY A 20 -0.35 -7.36 1.24
C GLY A 20 -0.70 -7.04 2.68
N SER A 21 -1.94 -6.57 2.92
CA SER A 21 -2.40 -6.17 4.26
C SER A 21 -2.24 -7.28 5.30
N GLY A 22 -2.67 -8.51 4.98
CA GLY A 22 -2.53 -9.66 5.86
C GLY A 22 -1.06 -10.04 6.09
N GLY A 23 -0.31 -10.21 5.00
CA GLY A 23 1.10 -10.60 5.04
C GLY A 23 1.97 -9.63 5.81
N SER A 24 1.87 -8.33 5.51
CA SER A 24 2.56 -7.27 6.25
C SER A 24 2.16 -7.28 7.74
N GLY A 25 0.87 -7.40 8.04
CA GLY A 25 0.38 -7.43 9.42
C GLY A 25 0.94 -8.58 10.24
N THR A 26 0.92 -9.80 9.68
CA THR A 26 1.42 -11.00 10.37
C THR A 26 2.95 -11.02 10.48
N SER A 27 3.68 -10.66 9.42
CA SER A 27 5.16 -10.60 9.44
C SER A 27 5.67 -9.65 10.52
N ARG A 28 5.11 -8.42 10.57
CA ARG A 28 5.48 -7.41 11.57
C ARG A 28 5.13 -7.85 12.98
N ARG A 29 4.04 -8.60 13.16
CA ARG A 29 3.70 -9.19 14.47
C ARG A 29 4.70 -10.29 14.86
N ALA A 30 5.05 -11.19 13.95
CA ALA A 30 5.97 -12.29 14.21
C ALA A 30 7.35 -11.78 14.63
N VAL A 31 7.88 -10.73 13.99
CA VAL A 31 9.16 -10.15 14.41
C VAL A 31 9.11 -9.54 15.81
N LYS A 32 7.97 -8.96 16.23
CA LYS A 32 7.77 -8.52 17.62
C LYS A 32 7.79 -9.66 18.65
N TYR A 33 7.65 -10.91 18.22
CA TYR A 33 7.85 -12.10 19.06
C TYR A 33 9.24 -12.72 18.91
N GLY A 34 10.19 -12.00 18.30
CA GLY A 34 11.57 -12.44 18.14
C GLY A 34 11.77 -13.48 17.04
N LYS A 35 10.81 -13.64 16.11
CA LYS A 35 10.89 -14.60 15.01
C LYS A 35 11.65 -14.05 13.82
N LYS A 36 12.43 -14.89 13.15
CA LYS A 36 13.09 -14.61 11.87
C LYS A 36 12.08 -14.78 10.75
N VAL A 37 11.79 -13.70 10.02
CA VAL A 37 10.69 -13.67 9.03
C VAL A 37 11.20 -13.38 7.64
N ALA A 38 10.80 -14.21 6.67
CA ALA A 38 10.88 -13.91 5.25
C ALA A 38 9.50 -13.50 4.73
N LEU A 39 9.42 -12.39 3.99
CA LEU A 39 8.23 -11.93 3.29
C LEU A 39 8.51 -11.89 1.79
N ILE A 40 7.83 -12.71 1.02
CA ILE A 40 8.03 -12.81 -0.42
C ILE A 40 6.94 -12.01 -1.12
N GLU A 41 7.30 -11.01 -1.91
CA GLU A 41 6.36 -10.17 -2.65
C GLU A 41 6.75 -10.12 -4.13
N ALA A 42 5.81 -10.46 -5.00
CA ALA A 42 6.07 -10.58 -6.44
C ALA A 42 6.23 -9.22 -7.12
N THR A 43 5.64 -8.17 -6.57
CA THR A 43 5.66 -6.82 -7.14
C THR A 43 6.72 -5.95 -6.48
N THR A 44 7.14 -4.89 -7.15
CA THR A 44 7.98 -3.83 -6.55
C THR A 44 7.18 -2.84 -5.70
N LYS A 45 5.88 -3.12 -5.45
CA LYS A 45 4.94 -2.21 -4.79
C LYS A 45 4.38 -2.80 -3.49
N PRO A 46 5.10 -2.63 -2.36
CA PRO A 46 4.65 -3.05 -1.04
C PRO A 46 3.23 -2.60 -0.65
N GLY A 47 2.53 -3.40 0.15
CA GLY A 47 1.21 -3.08 0.71
C GLY A 47 0.03 -3.77 0.00
N GLY A 48 0.29 -4.51 -1.09
CA GLY A 48 -0.67 -5.33 -1.82
C GLY A 48 -1.89 -4.57 -2.37
N THR A 49 -2.98 -5.29 -2.59
CA THR A 49 -4.16 -4.76 -3.31
C THR A 49 -4.74 -3.50 -2.66
N CYS A 50 -4.97 -3.52 -1.35
CA CYS A 50 -5.66 -2.43 -0.66
C CYS A 50 -4.91 -1.10 -0.77
N VAL A 51 -3.57 -1.11 -0.72
CA VAL A 51 -2.73 0.09 -0.88
C VAL A 51 -2.62 0.51 -2.33
N ASN A 52 -2.39 -0.43 -3.24
CA ASN A 52 -1.98 -0.10 -4.61
C ASN A 52 -3.14 0.14 -5.58
N VAL A 53 -4.20 -0.67 -5.49
CA VAL A 53 -5.30 -0.70 -6.47
C VAL A 53 -6.67 -0.93 -5.82
N GLY A 54 -6.77 -0.75 -4.50
CA GLY A 54 -7.95 -1.06 -3.72
C GLY A 54 -8.38 0.11 -2.83
N CYS A 55 -8.50 -0.16 -1.53
CA CYS A 55 -9.11 0.74 -0.56
C CYS A 55 -8.54 2.17 -0.57
N VAL A 56 -7.21 2.32 -0.66
CA VAL A 56 -6.54 3.62 -0.60
C VAL A 56 -6.85 4.48 -1.82
N PRO A 57 -6.50 4.07 -3.07
CA PRO A 57 -6.88 4.84 -4.25
C PRO A 57 -8.39 5.05 -4.33
N LYS A 58 -9.18 4.01 -4.06
CA LYS A 58 -10.66 4.10 -4.00
C LYS A 58 -11.11 5.26 -3.10
N LYS A 59 -10.62 5.34 -1.85
CA LYS A 59 -11.10 6.34 -0.90
C LYS A 59 -10.69 7.75 -1.31
N ILE A 60 -9.49 7.91 -1.90
CA ILE A 60 -9.04 9.18 -2.49
C ILE A 60 -9.98 9.61 -3.63
N MET A 61 -10.30 8.70 -4.56
CA MET A 61 -11.26 8.98 -5.64
C MET A 61 -12.65 9.34 -5.09
N TRP A 62 -13.12 8.60 -4.08
CA TRP A 62 -14.42 8.85 -3.44
C TRP A 62 -14.48 10.25 -2.82
N HIS A 63 -13.40 10.71 -2.17
CA HIS A 63 -13.35 12.06 -1.61
C HIS A 63 -13.40 13.15 -2.68
N ALA A 64 -12.79 12.93 -3.85
CA ALA A 64 -12.93 13.87 -4.97
C ALA A 64 -14.37 13.95 -5.47
N ALA A 65 -15.06 12.80 -5.59
CA ALA A 65 -16.46 12.76 -5.96
C ALA A 65 -17.36 13.45 -4.92
N ASP A 66 -17.20 13.12 -3.63
CA ASP A 66 -17.93 13.76 -2.51
C ASP A 66 -17.69 15.27 -2.48
N THR A 67 -16.47 15.72 -2.75
CA THR A 67 -16.16 17.17 -2.84
C THR A 67 -16.92 17.84 -3.99
N SER A 68 -17.04 17.18 -5.15
CA SER A 68 -17.82 17.71 -6.28
C SER A 68 -19.31 17.86 -5.94
N GLU A 69 -19.89 16.92 -5.20
CA GLU A 69 -21.28 17.01 -4.71
C GLU A 69 -21.44 18.18 -3.73
N ARG A 70 -20.53 18.30 -2.76
CA ARG A 70 -20.56 19.39 -1.77
C ARG A 70 -20.42 20.76 -2.42
N LEU A 71 -19.55 20.91 -3.42
CA LEU A 71 -19.39 22.17 -4.16
C LEU A 71 -20.67 22.56 -4.91
N ARG A 72 -21.43 21.59 -5.41
CA ARG A 72 -22.74 21.86 -6.04
C ARG A 72 -23.77 22.32 -5.02
N ALA A 73 -23.83 21.68 -3.85
CA ALA A 73 -24.76 22.04 -2.78
C ALA A 73 -24.38 23.34 -2.04
N ALA A 74 -23.13 23.83 -2.17
CA ALA A 74 -22.64 24.96 -1.39
C ALA A 74 -23.45 26.26 -1.63
N ALA A 75 -23.98 26.46 -2.83
CA ALA A 75 -24.80 27.63 -3.16
C ALA A 75 -26.07 27.71 -2.29
N ASP A 76 -26.72 26.57 -2.03
CA ASP A 76 -27.95 26.49 -1.21
C ASP A 76 -27.70 26.88 0.25
N TYR A 77 -26.44 26.80 0.69
CA TYR A 77 -25.99 27.20 2.03
C TYR A 77 -25.45 28.63 2.06
N GLY A 78 -25.62 29.41 0.99
CA GLY A 78 -25.19 30.81 0.93
C GLY A 78 -23.68 31.01 0.74
N PHE A 79 -22.91 29.96 0.44
CA PHE A 79 -21.53 30.15 0.02
C PHE A 79 -21.50 30.83 -1.34
N ALA A 80 -20.82 31.97 -1.44
CA ALA A 80 -20.55 32.63 -2.72
C ALA A 80 -19.74 31.67 -3.59
N THR A 81 -20.41 30.93 -4.48
CA THR A 81 -19.71 30.08 -5.44
C THR A 81 -18.91 31.02 -6.32
N ALA A 82 -17.57 30.93 -6.26
CA ALA A 82 -16.68 31.58 -7.20
C ALA A 82 -16.85 30.94 -8.59
N THR A 83 -18.02 31.13 -9.19
CA THR A 83 -18.38 30.83 -10.57
C THR A 83 -19.39 31.89 -10.96
N THR A 84 -18.90 32.84 -11.74
CA THR A 84 -19.62 33.95 -12.34
C THR A 84 -20.97 33.54 -12.95
N ALA A 85 -22.00 34.25 -12.53
CA ALA A 85 -23.23 34.63 -13.26
C ALA A 85 -24.16 33.56 -13.86
N ASN A 86 -23.86 32.26 -13.85
CA ASN A 86 -24.83 31.22 -14.25
C ASN A 86 -24.57 29.92 -13.48
N ALA A 87 -25.42 29.62 -12.51
CA ALA A 87 -25.37 28.45 -11.61
C ALA A 87 -25.69 27.11 -12.33
N THR A 88 -25.04 26.85 -13.47
CA THR A 88 -25.21 25.63 -14.30
C THR A 88 -23.87 24.99 -14.69
N THR A 89 -22.73 25.61 -14.39
CA THR A 89 -21.41 25.07 -14.73
C THR A 89 -20.91 24.09 -13.67
N LYS A 90 -20.84 22.79 -14.02
CA LYS A 90 -20.20 21.76 -13.19
C LYS A 90 -18.78 22.19 -12.78
N PRO A 91 -18.32 21.91 -11.55
CA PRO A 91 -16.94 22.11 -11.15
C PRO A 91 -16.00 21.39 -12.13
N GLN A 92 -15.03 22.11 -12.69
CA GLN A 92 -14.03 21.52 -13.59
C GLN A 92 -13.14 20.58 -12.79
N PHE A 93 -13.04 19.31 -13.21
CA PHE A 93 -12.20 18.30 -12.56
C PHE A 93 -10.99 17.95 -13.44
N ASP A 94 -9.81 18.40 -13.02
CA ASP A 94 -8.54 18.02 -13.67
C ASP A 94 -8.14 16.60 -13.24
N TRP A 95 -8.63 15.61 -14.01
CA TRP A 95 -8.33 14.20 -13.80
C TRP A 95 -6.83 13.91 -13.89
N ALA A 96 -6.12 14.54 -14.84
CA ALA A 96 -4.72 14.24 -15.10
C ALA A 96 -3.84 14.60 -13.90
N ASN A 97 -3.98 15.83 -13.40
CA ASN A 97 -3.25 16.28 -12.21
C ASN A 97 -3.69 15.51 -10.95
N PHE A 98 -4.98 15.25 -10.78
CA PHE A 98 -5.47 14.48 -9.64
C PHE A 98 -4.89 13.07 -9.60
N LYS A 99 -4.88 12.37 -10.74
CA LYS A 99 -4.29 11.04 -10.86
C LYS A 99 -2.81 11.05 -10.48
N LEU A 100 -2.04 12.04 -10.96
CA LEU A 100 -0.62 12.18 -10.61
C LEU A 100 -0.42 12.32 -9.09
N LYS A 101 -1.23 13.16 -8.43
CA LYS A 101 -1.17 13.34 -6.97
C LYS A 101 -1.54 12.07 -6.20
N ARG A 102 -2.59 11.37 -6.62
CA ARG A 102 -3.00 10.09 -6.03
C ARG A 102 -1.89 9.04 -6.15
N ASP A 103 -1.30 8.91 -7.34
CA ASP A 103 -0.25 7.92 -7.59
C ASP A 103 1.03 8.27 -6.81
N ALA A 104 1.38 9.55 -6.67
CA ALA A 104 2.48 10.00 -5.82
C ALA A 104 2.26 9.66 -4.34
N TYR A 105 1.02 9.81 -3.84
CA TYR A 105 0.67 9.40 -2.48
C TYR A 105 0.81 7.89 -2.28
N ILE A 106 0.35 7.08 -3.23
CA ILE A 106 0.51 5.61 -3.17
C ILE A 106 2.01 5.23 -3.19
N LYS A 107 2.81 5.86 -4.05
CA LYS A 107 4.27 5.65 -4.09
C LYS A 107 4.93 5.98 -2.75
N LYS A 108 4.51 7.07 -2.09
CA LYS A 108 4.97 7.39 -0.72
C LYS A 108 4.62 6.28 0.26
N LEU A 109 3.40 5.74 0.22
CA LEU A 109 3.01 4.62 1.08
C LEU A 109 3.84 3.36 0.81
N ASN A 110 4.12 3.03 -0.45
CA ASN A 110 4.99 1.89 -0.79
C ASN A 110 6.37 2.02 -0.09
N GLY A 111 6.98 3.20 -0.15
CA GLY A 111 8.26 3.47 0.53
C GLY A 111 8.17 3.39 2.05
N ILE A 112 7.04 3.76 2.65
CA ILE A 112 6.81 3.60 4.11
C ILE A 112 6.74 2.12 4.49
N TYR A 113 6.05 1.28 3.71
CA TYR A 113 6.00 -0.15 3.95
C TYR A 113 7.39 -0.78 3.89
N ASP A 114 8.13 -0.49 2.82
CA ASP A 114 9.51 -0.97 2.63
C ASP A 114 10.43 -0.56 3.80
N SER A 115 10.43 0.73 4.14
CA SER A 115 11.22 1.28 5.25
C SER A 115 10.85 0.63 6.59
N ASN A 116 9.57 0.34 6.81
CA ASN A 116 9.10 -0.33 8.04
C ASN A 116 9.59 -1.77 8.10
N TRP A 117 9.47 -2.53 7.01
CA TRP A 117 9.94 -3.92 6.97
C TRP A 117 11.44 -4.02 7.24
N ASN A 118 12.23 -3.16 6.58
CA ASN A 118 13.68 -3.10 6.79
C ASN A 118 14.05 -2.75 8.23
N ARG A 119 13.43 -1.71 8.80
CA ARG A 119 13.68 -1.28 10.18
C ARG A 119 13.28 -2.32 11.22
N GLU A 120 12.21 -3.05 10.95
CA GLU A 120 11.73 -4.11 11.85
C GLU A 120 12.54 -5.40 11.71
N GLY A 121 13.40 -5.54 10.69
CA GLY A 121 14.22 -6.73 10.48
C GLY A 121 13.49 -7.87 9.74
N ILE A 122 12.44 -7.54 8.98
CA ILE A 122 11.81 -8.48 8.05
C ILE A 122 12.67 -8.55 6.79
N GLU A 123 13.09 -9.75 6.41
CA GLU A 123 13.72 -9.97 5.11
C GLU A 123 12.63 -10.02 4.04
N HIS A 124 12.49 -8.95 3.26
CA HIS A 124 11.56 -8.92 2.15
C HIS A 124 12.28 -9.32 0.85
N ILE A 125 11.70 -10.26 0.11
CA ILE A 125 12.29 -10.86 -1.08
C ILE A 125 11.38 -10.61 -2.27
N HIS A 126 11.94 -10.03 -3.34
CA HIS A 126 11.21 -9.78 -4.57
C HIS A 126 11.16 -11.03 -5.45
N GLY A 127 9.99 -11.64 -5.56
CA GLY A 127 9.82 -12.85 -6.35
C GLY A 127 8.51 -13.57 -6.13
N TYR A 128 8.35 -14.67 -6.85
CA TYR A 128 7.20 -15.55 -6.74
C TYR A 128 7.54 -16.73 -5.84
N GLY A 129 6.88 -16.80 -4.68
CA GLY A 129 6.99 -17.91 -3.74
C GLY A 129 6.07 -19.06 -4.14
N ARG A 130 6.58 -20.29 -4.10
CA ARG A 130 5.83 -21.53 -4.35
C ARG A 130 6.17 -22.55 -3.28
N LEU A 131 5.15 -23.15 -2.65
CA LEU A 131 5.36 -24.24 -1.70
C LEU A 131 5.93 -25.47 -2.44
N THR A 132 6.99 -26.07 -1.90
CA THR A 132 7.61 -27.30 -2.41
C THR A 132 7.46 -28.48 -1.45
N GLY A 133 6.99 -28.23 -0.24
CA GLY A 133 6.78 -29.22 0.80
C GLY A 133 6.28 -28.55 2.09
N PRO A 134 6.17 -29.32 3.19
CA PRO A 134 5.63 -28.81 4.46
C PRO A 134 6.43 -27.65 5.06
N ASN A 135 7.76 -27.66 4.88
CA ASN A 135 8.69 -26.71 5.50
C ASN A 135 9.59 -26.03 4.46
N SER A 136 9.17 -25.95 3.20
CA SER A 136 10.02 -25.43 2.11
C SER A 136 9.24 -24.62 1.08
N VAL A 137 9.86 -23.50 0.67
CA VAL A 137 9.35 -22.58 -0.34
C VAL A 137 10.45 -22.34 -1.36
N GLU A 138 10.12 -22.51 -2.64
CA GLU A 138 10.94 -22.07 -3.76
C GLU A 138 10.59 -20.62 -4.09
N ILE A 139 11.60 -19.81 -4.39
CA ILE A 139 11.42 -18.43 -4.81
C ILE A 139 11.97 -18.29 -6.23
N LYS A 140 11.10 -17.98 -7.17
CA LYS A 140 11.52 -17.49 -8.48
C LYS A 140 11.70 -15.98 -8.39
N PHE A 141 12.94 -15.52 -8.33
CA PHE A 141 13.26 -14.09 -8.27
C PHE A 141 12.65 -13.37 -9.48
N ALA A 142 12.04 -12.22 -9.22
CA ALA A 142 11.53 -11.36 -10.28
C ALA A 142 12.69 -10.59 -10.91
N SER A 143 12.72 -10.52 -12.24
CA SER A 143 13.61 -9.60 -12.96
C SER A 143 13.23 -8.16 -12.58
N LEU A 144 14.22 -7.37 -12.15
CA LEU A 144 14.04 -5.96 -11.77
C LEU A 144 13.61 -5.08 -12.95
#